data_AF-A0A5K0ZFB7-F1
#
_entry.id   AF-A0A5K0ZFB7-F1
#
_cell.length_a   1.000
_cell.length_b   1.000
_cell.length_c   1.000
_cell.angle_alpha   90.00
_cell.angle_beta   90.00
_cell.angle_gamma   90.00
#
_symmetry.space_group_name_H-M   'P 1'
#
loop_
_entity.id
_entity.type
_entity.pdbx_description
1 polymer ?
#
loop_
_entity_poly.entity_id
_entity_poly.type
_entity_poly.pdbx_seq_one_letter_code
_entity_poly.pdbx_strand_id
1 'polypeptide(L)'
;GLALLTLSAIFPIGCSDNASSCSSSKFQLVFFYLSLYLVAIAQSGHKPCVQAFGADQFDETDPEEKKSKASFFNWWYFGMCLGTLCSVSAINLIQENVGWGLGFGLPCLSMAMSLVVFLVGTFHYRFKIAEVESPFTRIARVFVAAIRRSKWAEEEMESQIGTSSASHT
;
A
#
# COMPACT_ATOMS: atom_id res chain seq x y z
N GLY A 1 -6.19 11.31 0.15
CA GLY A 1 -6.38 10.44 1.34
C GLY A 1 -6.53 11.28 2.59
N LEU A 2 -5.44 11.53 3.33
CA LEU A 2 -5.46 12.26 4.60
C LEU A 2 -6.00 13.71 4.51
N ALA A 3 -5.68 14.43 3.43
CA ALA A 3 -6.24 15.76 3.17
C ALA A 3 -7.76 15.76 2.90
N LEU A 4 -8.29 14.69 2.29
CA LEU A 4 -9.73 14.53 2.06
C LEU A 4 -10.43 14.07 3.35
N LEU A 5 -9.75 13.27 4.16
CA LEU A 5 -10.23 12.82 5.47
C LEU A 5 -10.31 13.98 6.47
N THR A 6 -9.29 14.84 6.52
CA THR A 6 -9.32 16.09 7.31
C THR A 6 -10.44 17.01 6.85
N LEU A 7 -10.59 17.22 5.54
CA LEU A 7 -11.66 18.05 4.99
C LEU A 7 -13.06 17.51 5.34
N SER A 8 -13.25 16.18 5.23
CA SER A 8 -14.49 15.51 5.61
C SER A 8 -14.79 15.55 7.12
N ALA A 9 -13.76 15.70 7.96
CA ALA A 9 -13.88 15.78 9.42
C ALA A 9 -14.12 17.22 9.91
N ILE A 10 -13.63 18.22 9.17
CA ILE A 10 -13.74 19.65 9.52
C ILE A 10 -15.01 20.28 8.94
N PHE A 11 -15.43 19.87 7.74
CA PHE A 11 -16.61 20.41 7.06
C PHE A 11 -17.67 19.30 6.87
N PRO A 12 -18.81 19.34 7.58
CA PRO A 12 -19.98 18.61 7.14
C PRO A 12 -20.46 19.26 5.83
N ILE A 13 -20.19 18.62 4.70
CA ILE A 13 -20.64 19.06 3.39
C ILE A 13 -22.17 18.94 3.35
N GLY A 14 -22.87 20.00 3.79
CA GLY A 14 -24.33 20.06 3.72
C GLY A 14 -25.07 20.90 4.75
N CYS A 15 -24.43 21.47 5.78
CA CYS A 15 -25.14 22.31 6.77
C CYS A 15 -24.72 23.78 6.58
N SER A 16 -25.47 24.50 5.74
CA SER A 16 -25.48 25.97 5.67
C SER A 16 -26.55 26.48 6.64
N ASP A 17 -26.26 27.56 7.37
CA ASP A 17 -26.95 28.07 8.57
C ASP A 17 -28.47 28.40 8.48
N ASN A 18 -29.23 27.96 7.49
CA ASN A 18 -30.66 28.31 7.35
C ASN A 18 -31.57 27.21 6.76
N ALA A 19 -31.34 25.92 7.04
CA ALA A 19 -32.32 24.89 6.70
C ALA A 19 -32.43 23.80 7.78
N SER A 20 -33.59 23.80 8.44
CA SER A 20 -34.03 22.93 9.54
C SER A 20 -34.25 21.45 9.17
N SER A 21 -33.35 20.84 8.39
CA SER A 21 -33.36 19.39 8.15
C SER A 21 -31.98 18.93 7.66
N CYS A 22 -31.01 18.84 8.57
CA CYS A 22 -29.73 18.19 8.28
C CYS A 22 -29.97 16.67 8.25
N SER A 23 -30.49 16.17 7.12
CA SER A 23 -30.50 14.74 6.82
C SER A 23 -29.04 14.32 6.68
N SER A 24 -28.58 13.42 7.56
CA SER A 24 -27.21 12.90 7.58
C SER A 24 -26.77 12.55 6.15
N SER A 25 -25.92 13.42 5.57
CA SER A 25 -25.69 13.44 4.13
C SER A 25 -24.92 12.18 3.75
N LYS A 26 -25.60 11.22 3.10
CA LYS A 26 -24.99 9.99 2.57
C LYS A 26 -23.70 10.27 1.78
N PHE A 27 -23.61 11.45 1.17
CA PHE A 27 -22.42 11.94 0.48
C PHE A 27 -21.21 12.12 1.40
N GLN A 28 -21.36 12.71 2.58
CA GLN A 28 -20.26 12.85 3.54
C GLN A 28 -19.74 11.48 3.99
N LEU A 29 -20.63 10.52 4.21
CA LEU A 29 -20.26 9.16 4.58
C LEU A 29 -19.51 8.43 3.45
N VAL A 30 -19.98 8.53 2.21
CA VAL A 30 -19.30 7.97 1.03
C VAL A 30 -17.92 8.59 0.85
N PHE A 31 -17.81 9.91 1.01
CA PHE A 31 -16.54 10.63 0.86
C PHE A 31 -15.53 10.27 1.96
N PHE A 32 -16.01 10.08 3.18
CA PHE A 32 -15.23 9.58 4.31
C PHE A 32 -14.69 8.17 4.03
N TYR A 33 -15.55 7.22 3.64
CA TYR A 33 -15.11 5.85 3.33
C TYR A 33 -14.15 5.79 2.14
N LEU A 34 -14.43 6.55 1.07
CA LEU A 34 -13.51 6.65 -0.06
C LEU A 34 -12.14 7.15 0.39
N SER A 35 -12.10 8.17 1.25
CA SER A 35 -10.86 8.71 1.80
C SER A 35 -10.10 7.66 2.62
N LEU A 36 -10.80 6.85 3.43
CA LEU A 36 -10.19 5.75 4.18
C LEU A 36 -9.62 4.67 3.25
N TYR A 37 -10.35 4.26 2.22
CA TYR A 37 -9.86 3.28 1.24
C TYR A 37 -8.61 3.78 0.52
N LEU A 38 -8.58 5.06 0.12
CA LEU A 38 -7.40 5.66 -0.50
C LEU A 38 -6.20 5.69 0.46
N VAL A 39 -6.41 5.97 1.75
CA VAL A 39 -5.34 5.91 2.76
C VAL A 39 -4.83 4.48 2.94
N ALA A 40 -5.73 3.49 2.99
CA ALA A 40 -5.37 2.08 3.14
C ALA A 40 -4.52 1.59 1.95
N ILE A 41 -4.93 1.89 0.72
CA ILE A 41 -4.18 1.54 -0.50
C ILE A 41 -2.82 2.25 -0.53
N ALA A 42 -2.77 3.52 -0.14
CA ALA A 42 -1.50 4.25 -0.08
C ALA A 42 -0.54 3.62 0.94
N GLN A 43 -1.02 3.25 2.13
CA GLN A 43 -0.19 2.63 3.17
C GLN A 43 0.32 1.23 2.80
N SER A 44 -0.49 0.44 2.10
CA SER A 44 -0.10 -0.93 1.70
C SER A 44 0.99 -0.95 0.63
N GLY A 45 0.97 0.01 -0.30
CA GLY A 45 2.03 0.14 -1.32
C GLY A 45 3.28 0.86 -0.81
N HIS A 46 3.11 1.94 -0.04
CA HIS A 46 4.22 2.77 0.43
C HIS A 46 5.24 1.98 1.26
N LYS A 47 4.77 1.16 2.22
CA LYS A 47 5.65 0.42 3.14
C LYS A 47 6.66 -0.50 2.43
N PRO A 48 6.24 -1.48 1.60
CA PRO A 48 7.17 -2.37 0.92
C PRO A 48 8.06 -1.61 -0.07
N CYS A 49 7.54 -0.60 -0.77
CA CYS A 49 8.32 0.18 -1.73
C CYS A 49 9.47 0.95 -1.06
N VAL A 50 9.21 1.61 0.08
CA VAL A 50 10.27 2.35 0.80
C VAL A 50 11.31 1.42 1.40
N GLN A 51 10.90 0.25 1.92
CA GLN A 51 11.84 -0.73 2.44
C GLN A 51 12.71 -1.34 1.33
N ALA A 52 12.12 -1.68 0.19
CA ALA A 52 12.87 -2.15 -0.98
C ALA A 52 13.86 -1.08 -1.48
N PHE A 53 13.39 0.16 -1.63
CA PHE A 53 14.23 1.28 -2.05
C PHE A 53 15.41 1.54 -1.10
N GLY A 54 15.16 1.52 0.22
CA GLY A 54 16.21 1.67 1.22
C GLY A 54 17.22 0.51 1.20
N ALA A 55 16.74 -0.72 0.96
CA ALA A 55 17.61 -1.89 0.80
C ALA A 55 18.49 -1.79 -0.46
N ASP A 56 17.97 -1.23 -1.55
CA ASP A 56 18.67 -1.07 -2.83
C ASP A 56 19.82 -0.05 -2.78
N GLN A 57 19.87 0.80 -1.75
CA GLN A 57 20.96 1.75 -1.57
C GLN A 57 22.29 1.10 -1.17
N PHE A 58 22.24 -0.10 -0.60
CA PHE A 58 23.42 -0.85 -0.15
C PHE A 58 23.80 -1.94 -1.15
N ASP A 59 25.10 -2.09 -1.42
CA ASP A 59 25.63 -3.21 -2.17
C ASP A 59 25.69 -4.48 -1.31
N GLU A 60 25.19 -5.59 -1.83
CA GLU A 60 25.24 -6.89 -1.13
C GLU A 60 26.56 -7.62 -1.34
N THR A 61 27.33 -7.22 -2.37
CA THR A 61 28.63 -7.81 -2.69
C THR A 61 29.75 -7.27 -1.80
N ASP A 62 29.57 -6.07 -1.24
CA ASP A 62 30.48 -5.48 -0.27
C ASP A 62 30.09 -5.90 1.17
N PRO A 63 30.98 -6.59 1.91
CA PRO A 63 30.70 -7.04 3.28
C PRO A 63 30.46 -5.89 4.27
N GLU A 64 31.09 -4.72 4.10
CA GLU A 64 30.91 -3.56 4.99
C GLU A 64 29.56 -2.87 4.72
N GLU A 65 29.18 -2.70 3.45
CA GLU A 65 27.86 -2.17 3.09
C GLU A 65 26.74 -3.12 3.52
N LYS A 66 26.94 -4.43 3.42
CA LYS A 66 25.98 -5.44 3.91
C LYS A 66 25.74 -5.35 5.42
N LYS A 67 26.80 -5.15 6.20
CA LYS A 67 26.67 -4.92 7.66
C LYS A 67 25.94 -3.60 7.94
N SER A 68 26.23 -2.57 7.17
CA SER A 68 25.57 -1.27 7.27
C SER A 68 24.07 -1.35 6.94
N LYS A 69 23.68 -2.13 5.93
CA LYS A 69 22.28 -2.45 5.60
C LYS A 69 21.55 -3.08 6.78
N ALA A 70 22.16 -4.06 7.45
CA ALA A 70 21.56 -4.68 8.63
C ALA A 70 21.40 -3.69 9.79
N SER A 71 22.40 -2.83 10.03
CA SER A 71 22.33 -1.76 11.03
C SER A 71 21.23 -0.74 10.71
N PHE A 72 21.08 -0.36 9.43
CA PHE A 72 20.00 0.51 8.95
C PHE A 72 18.63 -0.07 9.30
N PHE A 73 18.38 -1.33 8.98
CA PHE A 73 17.10 -1.97 9.32
C PHE A 73 16.90 -2.09 10.83
N ASN A 74 17.94 -2.40 11.61
CA ASN A 74 17.85 -2.41 13.07
C ASN A 74 17.40 -1.05 13.64
N TRP A 75 18.02 0.05 13.19
CA TRP A 75 17.62 1.41 13.58
C TRP A 75 16.24 1.78 13.08
N TRP A 76 15.87 1.36 11.87
CA TRP A 76 14.53 1.53 11.31
C TRP A 76 13.47 0.88 12.20
N TYR A 77 13.66 -0.37 12.61
CA TYR A 77 12.75 -1.08 13.51
C TYR A 77 12.68 -0.44 14.89
N PHE A 78 13.84 -0.07 15.46
CA PHE A 78 13.88 0.63 16.74
C PHE A 78 13.08 1.94 16.69
N GLY A 79 13.29 2.75 15.65
CA GLY A 79 12.55 3.99 15.43
C GLY A 79 11.06 3.78 15.25
N MET A 80 10.63 2.74 14.52
CA MET A 80 9.20 2.40 14.38
C MET A 80 8.57 2.01 15.71
N CYS A 81 9.25 1.18 16.52
CA CYS A 81 8.76 0.78 17.84
C CYS A 81 8.63 2.01 18.75
N LEU A 82 9.67 2.83 18.86
CA LEU A 82 9.66 4.04 19.67
C LEU A 82 8.59 5.04 19.20
N GLY A 83 8.51 5.27 17.88
CA GLY A 83 7.51 6.14 17.29
C GLY A 83 6.08 5.67 17.56
N THR A 84 5.84 4.35 17.52
CA THR A 84 4.53 3.77 17.85
C THR A 84 4.18 3.97 19.33
N LEU A 85 5.14 3.75 20.24
CA LEU A 85 4.95 3.99 21.67
C LEU A 85 4.62 5.46 21.93
N CYS A 86 5.41 6.39 21.39
CA CYS A 86 5.16 7.83 21.52
C CYS A 86 3.83 8.24 20.88
N SER A 87 3.48 7.68 19.72
CA SER A 87 2.24 7.97 19.02
C SER A 87 1.04 7.56 19.84
N VAL A 88 1.02 6.34 20.40
CA VAL A 88 -0.08 5.87 21.24
C VAL A 88 -0.20 6.74 22.50
N SER A 89 0.90 7.16 23.11
CA SER A 89 0.84 8.04 24.29
C SER A 89 0.39 9.47 23.96
N ALA A 90 0.93 10.08 22.90
CA ALA A 90 0.71 11.51 22.61
C ALA A 90 -0.56 11.78 21.81
N ILE A 91 -0.89 10.94 20.82
CA ILE A 91 -2.06 11.17 19.96
C ILE A 91 -3.36 11.01 20.74
N ASN A 92 -3.43 10.06 21.69
CA ASN A 92 -4.61 9.90 22.54
C ASN A 92 -4.89 11.18 23.35
N LEU A 93 -3.84 11.80 23.94
CA LEU A 93 -3.99 13.05 24.69
C LEU A 93 -4.48 14.23 23.82
N ILE A 94 -4.05 14.28 22.57
CA ILE A 94 -4.39 15.37 21.64
C ILE A 94 -5.79 15.17 21.04
N GLN A 95 -6.13 13.94 20.65
CA GLN A 95 -7.44 13.63 20.06
C GLN A 95 -8.58 13.83 21.05
N GLU A 96 -8.38 13.47 22.33
CA GLU A 96 -9.40 13.65 23.37
C GLU A 96 -9.63 15.13 23.74
N ASN A 97 -8.61 15.99 23.65
CA ASN A 97 -8.70 17.38 24.13
C ASN A 97 -8.87 18.45 23.02
N VAL A 98 -8.46 18.19 21.78
CA VAL A 98 -8.29 19.25 20.75
C VAL A 98 -9.05 18.97 19.44
N GLY A 99 -9.51 17.73 19.24
CA GLY A 99 -10.41 17.35 18.15
C GLY A 99 -9.76 16.70 16.92
N TRP A 100 -10.59 16.05 16.11
CA TRP A 100 -10.18 15.15 15.02
C TRP A 100 -9.46 15.83 13.85
N GLY A 101 -9.77 17.10 13.57
CA GLY A 101 -9.16 17.85 12.47
C GLY A 101 -7.65 18.02 12.62
N LEU A 102 -7.18 18.41 13.82
CA LEU A 102 -5.75 18.53 14.13
C LEU A 102 -5.07 17.16 14.24
N GLY A 103 -5.79 16.15 14.74
CA GLY A 103 -5.32 14.77 14.80
C GLY A 103 -4.92 14.19 13.44
N PHE A 104 -5.64 14.54 12.37
CA PHE A 104 -5.30 14.12 11.00
C PHE A 104 -4.38 15.11 10.26
N GLY A 105 -4.33 16.38 10.68
CA GLY A 105 -3.42 17.38 10.12
C GLY A 105 -1.94 17.11 10.43
N LEU A 106 -1.63 16.67 11.65
CA LEU A 106 -0.26 16.41 12.06
C LEU A 106 0.44 15.30 11.24
N PRO A 107 -0.18 14.13 10.98
CA PRO A 107 0.35 13.14 10.04
C PRO A 107 0.49 13.66 8.60
N CYS A 108 -0.41 14.54 8.16
CA CYS A 108 -0.34 15.13 6.83
C CYS A 108 0.90 16.03 6.66
N LEU A 109 1.18 16.88 7.65
CA LEU A 109 2.39 17.71 7.66
C LEU A 109 3.66 16.87 7.76
N SER A 110 3.67 15.86 8.63
CA SER A 110 4.79 14.93 8.75
C SER A 110 5.11 14.22 7.42
N MET A 111 4.07 13.73 6.71
CA MET A 111 4.23 13.13 5.39
C MET A 111 4.77 14.11 4.35
N ALA A 112 4.30 15.37 4.36
CA ALA A 112 4.79 16.40 3.45
C ALA A 112 6.27 16.71 3.70
N MET A 113 6.70 16.85 4.96
CA MET A 113 8.11 17.04 5.31
C MET A 113 8.97 15.84 4.87
N SER A 114 8.50 14.61 5.11
CA SER A 114 9.17 13.39 4.67
C SER A 114 9.37 13.36 3.15
N LEU A 115 8.33 13.74 2.39
CA LEU A 115 8.41 13.82 0.93
C LEU A 115 9.46 14.84 0.47
N VAL A 116 9.52 16.02 1.10
CA VAL A 116 10.53 17.03 0.77
C VAL A 116 11.95 16.49 1.01
N VAL A 117 12.19 15.85 2.15
CA VAL A 117 13.49 15.24 2.47
C VAL A 117 13.84 14.15 1.44
N PHE A 118 12.87 13.31 1.06
CA PHE A 118 13.05 12.29 0.04
C PHE A 118 13.42 12.88 -1.33
N LEU A 119 12.74 13.95 -1.74
CA LEU A 119 13.01 14.63 -3.01
C LEU A 119 14.39 15.31 -3.01
N VAL A 120 14.77 15.96 -1.91
CA VAL A 120 16.12 16.57 -1.79
C VAL A 120 17.21 15.50 -1.86
N GLY A 121 16.97 14.33 -1.25
CA GLY A 121 17.89 13.19 -1.30
C GLY A 121 18.02 12.54 -2.68
N THR A 122 17.16 12.88 -3.65
CA THR A 122 17.11 12.22 -4.97
C THR A 122 18.43 12.30 -5.75
N PHE A 123 19.22 13.35 -5.54
CA PHE A 123 20.56 13.47 -6.15
C PHE A 123 21.61 12.52 -5.58
N HIS A 124 21.36 11.92 -4.41
CA HIS A 124 22.30 11.05 -3.72
C HIS A 124 21.92 9.56 -3.80
N TYR A 125 20.77 9.24 -4.40
CA TYR A 125 20.26 7.88 -4.46
C TYR A 125 20.92 7.05 -5.57
N ARG A 126 21.24 5.80 -5.26
CA ARG A 126 21.65 4.78 -6.23
C ARG A 126 20.39 4.19 -6.85
N PHE A 127 20.23 4.36 -8.16
CA PHE A 127 19.16 3.73 -8.93
C PHE A 127 19.70 2.47 -9.59
N LYS A 128 19.30 1.29 -9.12
CA LYS A 128 19.57 0.03 -9.81
C LYS A 128 18.48 -0.22 -10.84
N ILE A 129 18.86 -0.29 -12.11
CA ILE A 129 17.95 -0.75 -13.17
C ILE A 129 17.77 -2.25 -12.98
N ALA A 130 16.63 -2.67 -12.47
CA ALA A 130 16.33 -4.08 -12.25
C ALA A 130 15.98 -4.74 -13.60
N GLU A 131 16.94 -5.43 -14.22
CA GLU A 131 16.68 -6.44 -15.26
C GLU A 131 16.08 -7.74 -14.67
N VAL A 132 15.22 -7.63 -13.66
CA VAL A 132 14.69 -8.79 -12.93
C VAL A 132 13.28 -9.10 -13.43
N GLU A 133 13.11 -10.29 -13.98
CA GLU A 133 11.80 -10.82 -14.37
C GLU A 133 10.87 -10.86 -13.14
N SER A 134 9.69 -10.23 -13.23
CA SER A 134 8.85 -10.05 -12.05
C SER A 134 8.39 -11.40 -11.48
N PRO A 135 8.49 -11.65 -10.15
CA PRO A 135 8.04 -12.88 -9.51
C PRO A 135 6.55 -13.18 -9.80
N PHE A 136 5.75 -12.12 -9.95
CA PHE A 136 4.34 -12.21 -10.33
C PHE A 136 4.15 -12.78 -11.73
N THR A 137 4.98 -12.38 -12.69
CA THR A 137 4.97 -12.96 -14.05
C THR A 137 5.29 -14.45 -14.00
N ARG A 138 6.25 -14.86 -13.15
CA ARG A 138 6.60 -16.28 -13.00
C ARG A 138 5.44 -17.10 -12.43
N ILE A 139 4.78 -16.59 -11.40
CA ILE A 139 3.61 -17.24 -10.79
C ILE A 139 2.43 -17.29 -11.78
N ALA A 140 2.15 -16.18 -12.46
CA ALA A 140 1.10 -16.11 -13.48
C ALA A 140 1.32 -17.11 -14.61
N ARG A 141 2.57 -17.27 -15.08
CA ARG A 141 2.92 -18.28 -16.08
C ARG A 141 2.61 -19.70 -15.60
N VAL A 142 2.90 -20.03 -14.35
CA VAL A 142 2.60 -21.35 -13.77
C VAL A 142 1.10 -21.62 -13.72
N PHE A 143 0.30 -20.64 -13.27
CA PHE A 143 -1.16 -20.77 -13.26
C PHE A 143 -1.73 -20.89 -14.68
N VAL A 144 -1.27 -20.07 -15.61
CA VAL A 144 -1.70 -20.13 -17.02
C VAL A 144 -1.32 -21.47 -17.65
N ALA A 145 -0.11 -21.99 -17.38
CA ALA A 145 0.32 -23.30 -17.86
C ALA A 145 -0.52 -24.44 -17.28
N ALA A 146 -0.88 -24.38 -15.99
CA ALA A 146 -1.74 -25.36 -15.35
C ALA A 146 -3.15 -25.39 -15.97
N ILE A 147 -3.75 -24.22 -16.22
CA ILE A 147 -5.08 -24.10 -16.85
C ILE A 147 -5.05 -24.60 -18.31
N ARG A 148 -3.97 -24.32 -19.05
CA ARG A 148 -3.83 -24.83 -20.42
C ARG A 148 -3.70 -26.35 -20.44
N ARG A 149 -2.95 -26.92 -19.49
CA ARG A 149 -2.79 -28.38 -19.38
C ARG A 149 -4.10 -29.09 -19.01
N SER A 150 -4.95 -28.49 -18.18
CA SER A 150 -6.25 -29.09 -17.85
C SER A 150 -7.20 -29.11 -19.05
N LYS A 151 -7.21 -28.04 -19.85
CA LYS A 151 -8.02 -27.96 -21.07
C LYS A 151 -7.60 -28.99 -22.12
N TRP A 152 -6.30 -29.18 -22.33
CA TRP A 152 -5.79 -30.20 -23.25
C TRP A 152 -6.08 -31.62 -22.77
N ALA A 153 -6.09 -31.86 -21.46
CA ALA A 153 -6.48 -33.16 -20.92
C ALA A 153 -7.97 -33.48 -21.15
N GLU A 154 -8.83 -32.46 -21.15
CA GLU A 154 -10.27 -32.57 -21.43
C GLU A 154 -10.52 -32.85 -22.92
N GLU A 155 -9.82 -32.13 -23.82
CA GLU A 155 -9.87 -32.34 -25.27
C GLU A 155 -9.32 -33.72 -25.70
N GLU A 156 -8.24 -34.20 -25.07
CA GLU A 156 -7.68 -35.53 -25.31
C GLU A 156 -8.68 -36.64 -24.94
N MET A 157 -9.40 -36.47 -23.82
CA MET A 157 -10.44 -37.40 -23.37
C MET A 157 -11.64 -37.45 -24.34
N GLU A 158 -12.10 -36.31 -24.86
CA GLU A 158 -13.19 -36.28 -25.84
C GLU A 158 -12.78 -36.94 -27.18
N SER A 159 -11.52 -36.80 -27.61
CA SER A 159 -11.04 -37.45 -28.84
C SER A 159 -10.99 -38.99 -28.74
N GLN A 160 -10.63 -39.53 -27.56
CA GLN A 160 -10.58 -40.98 -27.31
C GLN A 160 -12.00 -41.59 -27.23
N ILE A 161 -12.97 -40.85 -26.68
CA ILE A 161 -14.38 -41.27 -26.66
C ILE A 161 -15.00 -41.25 -28.07
N GLY A 162 -14.71 -40.22 -28.87
CA GLY A 162 -15.18 -40.12 -30.25
C GLY A 162 -14.63 -41.21 -31.18
N THR A 163 -13.36 -41.59 -31.00
CA THR A 163 -12.72 -42.65 -31.81
C THR A 163 -13.19 -44.05 -31.43
N SER A 164 -13.45 -44.33 -30.15
CA SER A 164 -14.01 -45.61 -29.70
C SER A 164 -15.45 -45.83 -30.16
N SER A 165 -16.22 -44.77 -30.44
CA SER A 165 -17.59 -44.89 -30.94
C SER A 165 -17.64 -45.13 -32.45
N ALA A 166 -16.63 -44.69 -33.20
CA ALA A 166 -16.53 -44.89 -34.66
C ALA A 166 -16.01 -46.29 -35.06
N SER A 167 -15.33 -47.01 -34.17
CA SER A 167 -14.81 -48.37 -34.44
C SER A 167 -15.84 -49.49 -34.25
N HIS A 168 -17.07 -49.16 -33.84
CA HIS A 168 -18.14 -50.12 -33.54
C HIS A 168 -19.35 -50.06 -34.51
N THR A 169 -19.25 -49.28 -35.58
CA THR A 169 -20.20 -49.24 -36.71
C THR A 169 -19.54 -49.73 -37.99
#